data_AF-L7K0B2-F1
#
_entry.id   AF-L7K0B2-F1
#
_cell.length_a   1.000
_cell.length_b   1.000
_cell.length_c   1.000
_cell.angle_alpha   90.00
_cell.angle_beta   90.00
_cell.angle_gamma   90.00
#
_symmetry.space_group_name_H-M   'P 1'
#
loop_
_entity.id
_entity.type
_entity.pdbx_description
1 polymer ?
#
loop_
_entity_poly.entity_id
_entity_poly.type
_entity_poly.pdbx_seq_one_letter_code
_entity_poly.pdbx_strand_id
1 'polypeptide(L)'
;MLEDDLKSLNLTFSTLHNLKKNYTALVLKYHPDRKTGNREKFTQIFEAYKRILKYTQIHKEIQNMEEEYVGSEEERNDIIGYYTKFRGDMCRLLDHLVFGKYNDEDRIRRIIDEEIENKRVRRYKLYGKRISAYKKKRESTSGGDMEHLQAQILANREQRWQSFVDGMEKKYDCKQIEQSKSRKK
;
A
#
# COMPACT_ATOMS: atom_id res chain seq x y z
N MET A 1 -5.39 11.68 1.54
CA MET A 1 -6.82 11.61 1.94
C MET A 1 -7.01 11.75 3.45
N LEU A 2 -6.66 10.76 4.29
CA LEU A 2 -6.80 10.87 5.76
C LEU A 2 -5.89 11.95 6.38
N GLU A 3 -4.67 12.11 5.85
CA GLU A 3 -3.77 13.19 6.24
C GLU A 3 -4.31 14.58 5.88
N ASP A 4 -5.05 14.71 4.77
CA ASP A 4 -5.64 15.98 4.34
C ASP A 4 -6.84 16.33 5.23
N ASP A 5 -7.62 15.33 5.64
CA ASP A 5 -8.69 15.49 6.63
C ASP A 5 -8.14 15.86 8.02
N LEU A 6 -7.01 15.30 8.44
CA LEU A 6 -6.35 15.69 9.68
C LEU A 6 -5.81 17.12 9.59
N LYS A 7 -5.21 17.50 8.47
CA LYS A 7 -4.75 18.87 8.23
C LYS A 7 -5.89 19.89 8.23
N SER A 8 -7.05 19.56 7.68
CA SER A 8 -8.22 20.47 7.68
C SER A 8 -8.74 20.76 9.10
N LEU A 9 -8.49 19.83 10.04
CA LEU A 9 -8.75 19.98 11.47
C LEU A 9 -7.56 20.53 12.28
N ASN A 10 -6.49 21.00 11.62
CA ASN A 10 -5.22 21.41 12.24
C ASN A 10 -4.65 20.34 13.19
N LEU A 11 -4.67 19.09 12.74
CA LEU A 11 -4.18 17.94 13.49
C LEU A 11 -3.09 17.20 12.73
N THR A 12 -2.22 16.56 13.52
CA THR A 12 -1.32 15.49 13.10
C THR A 12 -1.70 14.20 13.83
N PHE A 13 -1.18 13.05 13.37
CA PHE A 13 -1.44 11.75 14.01
C PHE A 13 -1.11 11.72 15.51
N SER A 14 -0.03 12.39 15.94
CA SER A 14 0.35 12.50 17.36
C SER A 14 -0.72 13.22 18.21
N THR A 15 -1.36 14.22 17.62
CA THR A 15 -2.38 15.05 18.29
C THR A 15 -3.81 14.52 18.16
N LEU A 16 -4.02 13.33 17.58
CA LEU A 16 -5.35 12.78 17.30
C LEU A 16 -6.23 12.67 18.56
N HIS A 17 -5.64 12.49 19.74
CA HIS A 17 -6.36 12.51 21.02
C HIS A 17 -7.12 13.84 21.27
N ASN A 18 -6.68 14.96 20.67
CA ASN A 18 -7.33 16.27 20.75
C ASN A 18 -8.41 16.49 19.66
N LEU A 19 -8.77 15.45 18.90
CA LEU A 19 -9.69 15.55 17.76
C LEU A 19 -10.98 16.31 18.11
N LYS A 20 -11.65 15.92 19.21
CA LYS A 20 -12.89 16.55 19.65
C LYS A 20 -12.70 18.04 19.98
N LYS A 21 -11.59 18.38 20.65
CA LYS A 21 -11.28 19.75 21.08
C LYS A 21 -11.01 20.67 19.89
N ASN A 22 -10.26 20.21 18.90
CA ASN A 22 -9.97 21.00 17.70
C ASN A 22 -11.21 21.12 16.81
N TYR A 23 -11.98 20.04 16.65
CA TYR A 23 -13.24 20.08 15.92
C TYR A 23 -14.22 21.10 16.51
N THR A 24 -14.44 21.08 17.83
CA THR A 24 -15.36 22.05 18.47
C THR A 24 -14.89 23.49 18.31
N ALA A 25 -13.59 23.74 18.44
CA ALA A 25 -13.01 25.07 18.23
C ALA A 25 -13.22 25.58 16.78
N LEU A 26 -13.04 24.72 15.79
CA LEU A 26 -13.21 25.06 14.38
C LEU A 26 -14.68 25.23 13.99
N VAL A 27 -15.56 24.37 14.50
CA VAL A 27 -17.02 24.52 14.32
C VAL A 27 -17.49 25.84 14.90
N LEU A 28 -17.06 26.20 16.11
CA LEU A 28 -17.41 27.48 16.72
C LEU A 28 -16.85 28.68 15.93
N LYS A 29 -15.73 28.52 15.22
CA LYS A 29 -15.16 29.62 14.42
C LYS A 29 -15.94 29.87 13.12
N TYR A 30 -16.34 28.80 12.44
CA TYR A 30 -16.94 28.86 11.10
C TYR A 30 -18.45 28.61 11.06
N HIS A 31 -19.12 28.49 12.21
CA HIS A 31 -20.57 28.28 12.28
C HIS A 31 -21.35 29.35 11.48
N PRO A 32 -22.36 28.99 10.66
CA PRO A 32 -23.08 29.93 9.80
C PRO A 32 -23.77 31.07 10.58
N ASP A 33 -24.21 30.82 11.82
CA ASP A 33 -24.90 31.83 12.64
C ASP A 33 -23.95 32.82 13.33
N ARG A 34 -22.63 32.69 13.16
CA ARG A 34 -21.64 33.61 13.74
C ARG A 34 -21.18 34.62 12.71
N LYS A 35 -20.74 35.79 13.19
CA LYS A 35 -20.22 36.89 12.35
C LYS A 35 -19.04 36.48 11.47
N THR A 36 -18.25 35.49 11.90
CA THR A 36 -17.10 34.91 11.17
C THR A 36 -17.46 33.61 10.43
N GLY A 37 -18.75 33.33 10.25
CA GLY A 37 -19.26 32.09 9.70
C GLY A 37 -18.84 31.86 8.25
N ASN A 38 -18.57 30.59 7.92
CA ASN A 38 -18.32 30.15 6.55
C ASN A 38 -18.90 28.74 6.38
N ARG A 39 -19.98 28.65 5.59
CA ARG A 39 -20.73 27.40 5.40
C ARG A 39 -19.90 26.31 4.73
N GLU A 40 -19.10 26.65 3.74
CA GLU A 40 -18.27 25.69 3.00
C GLU A 40 -17.17 25.10 3.88
N LYS A 41 -16.50 25.95 4.67
CA LYS A 41 -15.49 25.49 5.63
C LYS A 41 -16.13 24.61 6.71
N PHE A 42 -17.30 25.00 7.19
CA PHE A 42 -18.04 24.23 8.19
C PHE A 42 -18.40 22.82 7.67
N THR A 43 -18.92 22.70 6.45
CA THR A 43 -19.24 21.38 5.86
C THR A 43 -17.99 20.54 5.67
N GLN A 44 -16.90 21.12 5.18
CA GLN A 44 -15.62 20.40 5.03
C GLN A 44 -15.09 19.87 6.37
N ILE A 45 -15.09 20.69 7.42
CA ILE A 45 -14.67 20.33 8.78
C ILE A 45 -15.54 19.19 9.33
N PHE A 46 -16.85 19.29 9.15
CA PHE A 46 -17.81 18.28 9.59
C PHE A 46 -17.61 16.94 8.90
N GLU A 47 -17.45 16.94 7.58
CA GLU A 47 -17.21 15.72 6.81
C GLU A 47 -15.87 15.08 7.16
N ALA A 48 -14.80 15.87 7.29
CA ALA A 48 -13.48 15.38 7.68
C ALA A 48 -13.54 14.71 9.07
N TYR A 49 -14.19 15.36 10.05
CA TYR A 49 -14.39 14.79 11.39
C TYR A 49 -15.16 13.47 11.35
N LYS A 50 -16.27 13.41 10.58
CA LYS A 50 -17.06 12.19 10.42
C LYS A 50 -16.24 11.04 9.82
N ARG A 51 -15.43 11.33 8.80
CA ARG A 51 -14.54 10.33 8.16
C ARG A 51 -13.48 9.81 9.14
N ILE A 52 -12.82 10.72 9.86
CA ILE A 52 -11.80 10.34 10.86
C ILE A 52 -12.41 9.48 11.96
N LEU A 53 -13.56 9.87 12.52
CA LEU A 53 -14.23 9.06 13.55
C LEU A 53 -14.55 7.65 13.06
N LYS A 54 -15.13 7.52 11.86
CA LYS A 54 -15.42 6.20 11.27
C LYS A 54 -14.15 5.37 11.12
N TYR A 55 -13.07 5.96 10.61
CA TYR A 55 -11.80 5.28 10.47
C TYR A 55 -11.24 4.81 11.82
N THR A 56 -11.26 5.69 12.84
CA THR A 56 -10.77 5.33 14.18
C THR A 56 -11.57 4.21 14.82
N GLN A 57 -12.88 4.14 14.56
CA GLN A 57 -13.74 3.08 15.05
C GLN A 57 -13.41 1.74 14.38
N ILE A 58 -13.34 1.72 13.04
CA ILE A 58 -12.98 0.52 12.27
C ILE A 58 -11.59 0.01 12.68
N HIS A 59 -10.62 0.91 12.85
CA HIS A 59 -9.28 0.51 13.27
C HIS A 59 -9.28 -0.18 14.65
N LYS A 60 -10.09 0.31 15.59
CA LYS A 60 -10.25 -0.34 16.90
C LYS A 60 -10.91 -1.70 16.78
N GLU A 61 -11.92 -1.82 15.93
CA GLU A 61 -12.60 -3.10 15.67
C GLU A 61 -11.62 -4.13 15.09
N ILE A 62 -10.79 -3.75 14.10
CA ILE A 62 -9.74 -4.62 13.55
C ILE A 62 -8.75 -5.05 14.62
N GLN A 63 -8.33 -4.13 15.50
CA GLN A 63 -7.40 -4.47 16.58
C GLN A 63 -8.02 -5.45 17.58
N ASN A 64 -9.28 -5.26 17.96
CA ASN A 64 -9.99 -6.19 18.83
C ASN A 64 -10.10 -7.58 18.17
N MET A 65 -10.43 -7.63 16.88
CA MET A 65 -10.48 -8.90 16.13
C MET A 65 -9.11 -9.59 16.07
N GLU A 66 -8.02 -8.83 15.96
CA GLU A 66 -6.67 -9.38 16.00
C GLU A 66 -6.36 -10.00 17.37
N GLU A 67 -6.69 -9.29 18.45
CA GLU A 67 -6.49 -9.78 19.83
C GLU A 67 -7.34 -11.02 20.14
N GLU A 68 -8.56 -11.11 19.61
CA GLU A 68 -9.45 -12.28 19.74
C GLU A 68 -8.96 -13.48 18.92
N TYR A 69 -8.47 -13.25 17.70
CA TYR A 69 -8.02 -14.33 16.82
C TYR A 69 -6.66 -14.88 17.22
N VAL A 70 -5.68 -14.03 17.55
CA VAL A 70 -4.31 -14.46 17.84
C VAL A 70 -4.26 -15.25 19.15
N GLY A 71 -3.88 -16.52 19.06
CA GLY A 71 -3.82 -17.47 20.17
C GLY A 71 -5.10 -18.28 20.38
N SER A 72 -6.17 -17.99 19.62
CA SER A 72 -7.44 -18.73 19.67
C SER A 72 -7.31 -20.16 19.10
N GLU A 73 -8.30 -20.99 19.39
CA GLU A 73 -8.43 -22.31 18.74
C GLU A 73 -8.69 -22.20 17.23
N GLU A 74 -9.37 -21.13 16.81
CA GLU A 74 -9.63 -20.85 15.39
C GLU A 74 -8.33 -20.64 14.62
N GLU A 75 -7.42 -19.82 15.15
CA GLU A 75 -6.10 -19.62 14.55
C GLU A 75 -5.33 -20.93 14.45
N ARG A 76 -5.35 -21.77 15.50
CA ARG A 76 -4.65 -23.07 15.48
C ARG A 76 -5.18 -23.96 14.36
N ASN A 77 -6.51 -24.05 14.23
CA ASN A 77 -7.16 -24.84 13.18
C ASN A 77 -6.82 -24.31 11.78
N ASP A 78 -6.82 -22.98 11.60
CA ASP A 78 -6.42 -22.35 10.33
C ASP A 78 -4.95 -22.63 10.00
N ILE A 79 -4.04 -22.48 10.97
CA ILE A 79 -2.61 -22.79 10.80
C ILE A 79 -2.44 -24.25 10.33
N ILE A 80 -3.10 -25.20 10.99
CA ILE A 80 -3.04 -26.63 10.62
C ILE A 80 -3.61 -26.86 9.22
N GLY A 81 -4.74 -26.23 8.91
CA GLY A 81 -5.40 -26.31 7.61
C GLY A 81 -4.50 -25.81 6.48
N TYR A 82 -3.93 -24.62 6.63
CA TYR A 82 -3.00 -24.03 5.67
C TYR A 82 -1.68 -24.80 5.58
N TYR A 83 -1.14 -25.25 6.71
CA TYR A 83 0.08 -26.06 6.75
C TYR A 83 -0.08 -27.36 5.93
N THR A 84 -1.22 -28.03 6.07
CA THR A 84 -1.56 -29.24 5.30
C THR A 84 -1.76 -28.91 3.82
N LYS A 85 -2.53 -27.85 3.52
CA LYS A 85 -2.83 -27.39 2.16
C LYS A 85 -1.56 -27.03 1.37
N PHE A 86 -0.61 -26.35 2.01
CA PHE A 86 0.64 -25.91 1.39
C PHE A 86 1.83 -26.85 1.64
N ARG A 87 1.59 -28.05 2.20
CA ARG A 87 2.62 -29.07 2.44
C ARG A 87 3.83 -28.51 3.21
N GLY A 88 3.57 -27.69 4.22
CA GLY A 88 4.56 -27.07 5.10
C GLY A 88 5.33 -25.89 4.51
N ASP A 89 4.85 -25.24 3.44
CA ASP A 89 5.39 -23.95 3.00
C ASP A 89 4.92 -22.82 3.94
N MET A 90 5.81 -22.41 4.85
CA MET A 90 5.54 -21.37 5.85
C MET A 90 5.29 -19.99 5.24
N CYS A 91 5.88 -19.68 4.09
CA CYS A 91 5.67 -18.38 3.44
C CYS A 91 4.24 -18.28 2.93
N ARG A 92 3.80 -19.31 2.21
CA ARG A 92 2.41 -19.39 1.72
C ARG A 92 1.43 -19.45 2.87
N LEU A 93 1.73 -20.18 3.94
CA LEU A 93 0.89 -20.21 5.13
C LEU A 93 0.69 -18.81 5.71
N LEU A 94 1.77 -18.07 5.96
CA LEU A 94 1.68 -16.71 6.50
C LEU A 94 0.92 -15.75 5.58
N ASP A 95 1.15 -15.83 4.27
CA ASP A 95 0.47 -14.98 3.30
C ASP A 95 -1.06 -15.19 3.27
N HIS A 96 -1.57 -16.34 3.74
CA HIS A 96 -3.00 -16.66 3.77
C HIS A 96 -3.63 -16.56 5.17
N LEU A 97 -2.82 -16.40 6.21
CA LEU A 97 -3.31 -16.23 7.58
C LEU A 97 -3.83 -14.80 7.75
N VAL A 98 -5.02 -14.65 8.36
CA VAL A 98 -5.74 -13.34 8.44
C VAL A 98 -4.86 -12.25 9.06
N PHE A 99 -4.20 -12.56 10.18
CA PHE A 99 -3.28 -11.67 10.87
C PHE A 99 -1.83 -12.20 10.82
N GLY A 100 -1.44 -12.81 9.70
CA GLY A 100 -0.10 -13.38 9.51
C GLY A 100 1.01 -12.34 9.41
N LYS A 101 1.86 -12.24 10.44
CA LYS A 101 3.07 -11.40 10.42
C LYS A 101 4.32 -12.26 10.23
N TYR A 102 5.28 -11.76 9.46
CA TYR A 102 6.57 -12.44 9.28
C TYR A 102 7.37 -12.62 10.56
N ASN A 103 7.19 -11.72 11.54
CA ASN A 103 7.87 -11.82 12.84
C ASN A 103 7.28 -12.92 13.73
N ASP A 104 6.07 -13.41 13.43
CA ASP A 104 5.37 -14.43 14.23
C ASP A 104 5.71 -15.86 13.78
N GLU A 105 6.64 -16.03 12.84
CA GLU A 105 7.09 -17.33 12.33
C GLU A 105 7.47 -18.30 13.46
N ASP A 106 8.22 -17.83 14.46
CA ASP A 106 8.66 -18.67 15.57
C ASP A 106 7.49 -19.11 16.48
N ARG A 107 6.48 -18.26 16.66
CA ARG A 107 5.26 -18.60 17.42
C ARG A 107 4.45 -19.67 16.70
N ILE A 108 4.22 -19.47 15.40
CA ILE A 108 3.43 -20.39 14.57
C ILE A 108 4.15 -21.74 14.44
N ARG A 109 5.49 -21.74 14.36
CA ARG A 109 6.26 -22.98 14.39
C ARG A 109 6.06 -23.79 15.67
N ARG A 110 6.04 -23.13 16.84
CA ARG A 110 5.78 -23.83 18.11
C ARG A 110 4.42 -24.54 18.09
N ILE A 111 3.38 -23.84 17.61
CA ILE A 111 2.04 -24.42 17.45
C ILE A 111 2.08 -25.63 16.51
N ILE A 112 2.76 -25.53 15.37
CA ILE A 112 2.88 -26.64 14.41
C ILE A 112 3.66 -27.82 15.03
N ASP A 113 4.74 -27.54 15.77
CA ASP A 113 5.56 -28.57 16.40
C ASP A 113 4.77 -29.32 17.49
N GLU A 114 3.97 -28.61 18.31
CA GLU A 114 3.01 -29.19 19.26
C GLU A 114 1.99 -30.09 18.54
N GLU A 115 1.45 -29.65 17.42
CA GLU A 115 0.46 -30.42 16.64
C GLU A 115 1.06 -31.62 15.91
N ILE A 116 2.35 -31.56 15.55
CA ILE A 116 3.12 -32.70 15.03
C ILE A 116 3.38 -33.71 16.15
N GLU A 117 3.72 -33.26 17.36
CA GLU A 117 3.91 -34.11 18.53
C GLU A 117 2.61 -34.83 18.93
N ASN A 118 1.49 -34.11 18.87
CA ASN A 118 0.14 -34.66 19.03
C ASN A 118 -0.30 -35.58 17.87
N LYS A 119 0.56 -35.79 16.87
CA LYS A 119 0.33 -36.61 15.66
C LYS A 119 -0.91 -36.21 14.85
N ARG A 120 -1.42 -34.97 15.01
CA ARG A 120 -2.51 -34.46 14.17
C ARG A 120 -2.04 -34.17 12.76
N VAL A 121 -0.77 -33.77 12.60
CA VAL A 121 -0.21 -33.43 11.29
C VAL A 121 1.17 -34.04 11.09
N ARG A 122 1.50 -34.35 9.83
CA ARG A 122 2.82 -34.88 9.44
C ARG A 122 3.81 -33.73 9.21
N ARG A 123 5.07 -33.94 9.59
CA ARG A 123 6.17 -33.04 9.21
C ARG A 123 6.44 -33.11 7.70
N TYR A 124 6.33 -31.98 7.01
CA TYR A 124 6.65 -31.87 5.57
C TYR A 124 8.06 -31.35 5.33
N LYS A 125 8.64 -31.67 4.17
CA LYS A 125 10.01 -31.30 3.79
C LYS A 125 10.24 -29.79 3.70
N LEU A 126 9.21 -29.02 3.29
CA LEU A 126 9.33 -27.56 3.10
C LEU A 126 9.36 -26.79 4.42
N TYR A 127 8.84 -27.37 5.51
CA TYR A 127 8.72 -26.73 6.82
C TYR A 127 10.08 -26.32 7.43
N GLY A 128 11.15 -27.05 7.12
CA GLY A 128 12.50 -26.75 7.60
C GLY A 128 13.13 -25.49 7.00
N LYS A 129 12.52 -24.87 5.98
CA LYS A 129 13.04 -23.65 5.36
C LYS A 129 12.56 -22.41 6.11
N ARG A 130 13.49 -21.51 6.46
CA ARG A 130 13.16 -20.20 7.05
C ARG A 130 12.64 -19.20 6.03
N ILE A 131 11.74 -18.33 6.48
CA ILE A 131 11.06 -17.34 5.62
C ILE A 131 11.99 -16.19 5.21
N SER A 132 13.06 -15.93 5.97
CA SER A 132 14.07 -14.90 5.65
C SER A 132 14.67 -15.04 4.24
N ALA A 133 14.77 -16.26 3.71
CA ALA A 133 15.22 -16.52 2.34
C ALA A 133 14.22 -16.02 1.28
N TYR A 134 12.93 -15.99 1.59
CA TYR A 134 11.86 -15.54 0.69
C TYR A 134 11.63 -14.04 0.73
N LYS A 135 11.83 -13.39 1.89
CA LYS A 135 11.74 -11.92 2.03
C LYS A 135 12.71 -11.21 1.07
N LYS A 136 13.96 -11.67 1.02
CA LYS A 136 14.99 -11.17 0.10
C LYS A 136 14.60 -11.32 -1.38
N LYS A 137 13.86 -12.39 -1.72
CA LYS A 137 13.41 -12.65 -3.10
C LYS A 137 12.24 -11.76 -3.52
N ARG A 138 11.28 -11.46 -2.62
CA ARG A 138 10.19 -10.50 -2.89
C ARG A 138 10.70 -9.06 -2.92
N GLU A 139 11.58 -8.69 -2.00
CA GLU A 139 12.17 -7.34 -1.98
C GLU A 139 12.96 -7.06 -3.27
N SER A 140 13.68 -8.06 -3.79
CA SER A 140 14.37 -7.92 -5.08
C SER A 140 13.44 -7.79 -6.29
N THR A 141 12.22 -8.35 -6.25
CA THR A 141 11.28 -8.31 -7.39
C THR A 141 10.23 -7.20 -7.29
N SER A 142 9.94 -6.67 -6.09
CA SER A 142 8.94 -5.61 -5.91
C SER A 142 9.54 -4.21 -5.76
N GLY A 143 10.80 -4.08 -5.33
CA GLY A 143 11.39 -2.77 -5.00
C GLY A 143 12.10 -2.04 -6.15
N GLY A 144 12.62 -2.76 -7.16
CA GLY A 144 13.49 -2.18 -8.19
C GLY A 144 12.84 -1.87 -9.53
N ASP A 145 11.68 -2.47 -9.82
CA ASP A 145 11.26 -2.59 -11.22
C ASP A 145 10.41 -1.41 -11.71
N MET A 146 9.65 -0.72 -10.85
CA MET A 146 8.70 0.28 -11.34
C MET A 146 9.39 1.58 -11.77
N GLU A 147 10.30 2.12 -10.96
CA GLU A 147 11.07 3.33 -11.30
C GLU A 147 12.05 3.06 -12.46
N HIS A 148 12.73 1.91 -12.45
CA HIS A 148 13.61 1.50 -13.54
C HIS A 148 12.84 1.34 -14.86
N LEU A 149 11.66 0.73 -14.83
CA LEU A 149 10.78 0.61 -16.00
C LEU A 149 10.27 1.98 -16.47
N GLN A 150 9.91 2.89 -15.56
CA GLN A 150 9.52 4.26 -15.91
C GLN A 150 10.66 5.00 -16.62
N ALA A 151 11.89 4.91 -16.10
CA ALA A 151 13.06 5.49 -16.72
C ALA A 151 13.31 4.90 -18.12
N GLN A 152 13.15 3.59 -18.28
CA GLN A 152 13.33 2.90 -19.56
C GLN A 152 12.25 3.30 -20.59
N ILE A 153 11.00 3.48 -20.16
CA ILE A 153 9.90 3.97 -21.02
C ILE A 153 10.16 5.41 -21.48
N LEU A 154 10.63 6.29 -20.58
CA LEU A 154 10.96 7.67 -20.92
C LEU A 154 12.14 7.75 -21.89
N ALA A 155 13.21 6.99 -21.64
CA ALA A 155 14.36 6.91 -22.53
C ALA A 155 13.98 6.42 -23.94
N ASN A 156 13.15 5.37 -24.04
CA ASN A 156 12.68 4.86 -25.33
C ASN A 156 11.79 5.88 -26.06
N ARG A 157 10.95 6.62 -25.34
CA ARG A 157 10.14 7.71 -25.93
C ARG A 157 11.04 8.83 -26.46
N GLU A 158 12.08 9.19 -25.74
CA GLU A 158 13.00 10.26 -26.12
C GLU A 158 13.84 9.89 -27.36
N GLN A 159 14.36 8.66 -27.42
CA GLN A 159 15.05 8.17 -28.62
C GLN A 159 14.14 8.12 -29.85
N ARG A 160 12.87 7.73 -29.66
CA ARG A 160 11.88 7.72 -30.74
C ARG A 160 11.54 9.13 -31.21
N TRP A 161 11.46 10.09 -30.28
CA TRP A 161 11.24 11.51 -30.59
C TRP A 161 12.44 12.14 -31.32
N GLN A 162 13.66 11.91 -30.83
CA GLN A 162 14.91 12.30 -31.48
C GLN A 162 14.98 11.80 -32.93
N SER A 163 14.68 10.52 -33.16
CA SER A 163 14.65 9.95 -34.52
C SER A 163 13.61 10.61 -35.43
N PHE A 164 12.46 11.04 -34.88
CA PHE A 164 11.43 11.77 -35.63
C PHE A 164 11.87 13.21 -35.98
N VAL A 165 12.44 13.93 -35.00
CA VAL A 165 12.95 15.29 -35.18
C VAL A 165 14.08 15.31 -36.20
N ASP A 166 15.04 14.39 -36.10
CA ASP A 166 16.16 14.25 -37.05
C ASP A 166 15.66 13.96 -38.49
N GLY A 167 14.57 13.19 -38.62
CA GLY A 167 13.89 12.97 -39.89
C GLY A 167 13.15 14.21 -40.44
N MET A 168 12.66 15.08 -39.57
CA MET A 168 12.07 16.38 -39.94
C MET A 168 13.17 17.36 -40.35
N GLU A 169 14.23 17.49 -39.56
CA GLU A 169 15.38 18.34 -39.87
C GLU A 169 15.93 18.01 -41.25
N LYS A 170 16.13 16.73 -41.59
CA LYS A 170 16.56 16.30 -42.93
C LYS A 170 15.63 16.73 -44.07
N LYS A 171 14.31 16.81 -43.84
CA LYS A 171 13.33 17.25 -44.86
C LYS A 171 13.28 18.77 -45.02
N TYR A 172 13.55 19.50 -43.95
CA TYR A 172 13.47 20.97 -43.93
C TYR A 172 14.85 21.64 -43.97
N ASP A 173 15.93 20.87 -44.08
CA ASP A 173 17.27 21.39 -44.29
C ASP A 173 17.36 22.04 -45.68
N CYS A 174 17.52 23.37 -45.67
CA CYS A 174 17.22 24.26 -46.80
C CYS A 174 18.06 23.98 -48.07
N LYS A 175 19.13 23.19 -47.95
CA LYS A 175 20.05 22.82 -49.06
C LYS A 175 19.45 21.84 -50.08
N GLN A 176 18.41 21.06 -49.73
CA GLN A 176 17.75 20.15 -50.67
C GLN A 176 16.52 20.75 -51.36
N ILE A 177 15.91 21.77 -50.76
CA ILE A 177 14.76 22.50 -51.34
C ILE A 177 15.18 23.24 -52.62
N GLU A 178 16.42 23.73 -52.69
CA GLU A 178 16.97 24.39 -53.88
C GLU A 178 17.15 23.45 -55.09
N GLN A 179 17.54 22.19 -54.86
CA GLN A 179 17.71 21.20 -55.93
C GLN A 179 16.38 20.80 -56.58
N SER A 180 15.29 20.72 -55.79
CA SER A 180 13.96 20.40 -56.30
C SER A 180 13.30 21.54 -57.10
N LYS A 181 13.66 22.80 -56.83
CA LYS A 181 13.23 23.97 -57.61
C LYS A 181 13.95 24.10 -58.95
N SER A 182 15.21 23.65 -59.05
CA SER A 182 15.98 23.65 -60.31
C SER A 182 15.50 22.63 -61.35
N ARG A 183 14.81 21.56 -60.91
CA ARG A 183 14.33 20.46 -61.76
C ARG A 183 12.99 20.72 -62.46
N LYS A 184 12.35 21.87 -62.20
CA LYS A 184 11.04 22.28 -62.75
C LYS A 184 11.13 23.44 -63.75
N LYS A 185 12.33 23.77 -64.24
CA LYS A 185 12.56 24.80 -65.25
C LYS A 185 13.02 24.16 -66.56
#